data_AF-A0A6B3CMY8-F1
#
_entry.id   AF-A0A6B3CMY8-F1
#
_cell.length_a   1.000
_cell.length_b   1.000
_cell.length_c   1.000
_cell.angle_alpha   90.00
_cell.angle_beta   90.00
_cell.angle_gamma   90.00
#
_symmetry.space_group_name_H-M   'P 1'
#
loop_
_entity.id
_entity.type
_entity.pdbx_description
1 polymer ?
#
loop_
_entity_poly.entity_id
_entity_poly.type
_entity_poly.pdbx_seq_one_letter_code
_entity_poly.pdbx_strand_id
1 'polypeptide(L)'
;ATMRTLRIAFLSSFALELLATLSVALVAVTIGMRLVHGDMELYDGLVVLVLAPEAYLPLRQVGAQYHAAAEGLAAAEDIFSVLERPLPASGTGRVPAEG
;
A
#
# COMPACT_ATOMS: atom_id res chain seq x y z
N ALA A 1 17.06 7.57 4.97
CA ALA A 1 16.17 7.25 3.83
C ALA A 1 16.19 8.35 2.77
N THR A 2 16.54 8.07 1.52
CA THR A 2 16.57 9.07 0.44
C THR A 2 15.14 9.37 -0.05
N MET A 3 14.82 10.65 -0.28
CA MET A 3 13.53 11.14 -0.80
C MET A 3 13.05 10.43 -2.09
N ARG A 4 13.97 9.76 -2.81
CA ARG A 4 13.72 9.00 -4.03
C ARG A 4 12.91 7.72 -3.79
N THR A 5 13.14 7.00 -2.69
CA THR A 5 12.45 5.74 -2.37
C THR A 5 11.01 6.00 -1.92
N LEU A 6 10.81 7.02 -1.07
CA LEU A 6 9.47 7.46 -0.64
C LEU A 6 8.60 7.92 -1.81
N ARG A 7 9.18 8.65 -2.78
CA ARG A 7 8.45 9.15 -3.94
C ARG A 7 7.89 8.03 -4.82
N ILE A 8 8.62 6.92 -4.97
CA ILE A 8 8.16 5.78 -5.78
C ILE A 8 7.02 5.05 -5.06
N ALA A 9 7.14 4.83 -3.75
CA ALA A 9 6.09 4.19 -2.95
C ALA A 9 4.78 5.00 -2.95
N PHE A 10 4.85 6.32 -2.74
CA PHE A 10 3.69 7.21 -2.80
C PHE A 10 3.04 7.25 -4.19
N LEU A 11 3.86 7.36 -5.24
CA LEU A 11 3.32 7.50 -6.59
C LEU A 11 2.63 6.21 -7.06
N SER A 12 3.15 5.04 -6.69
CA SER A 12 2.54 3.74 -7.03
C SER A 12 1.24 3.49 -6.27
N SER A 13 1.20 3.76 -4.96
CA SER A 13 -0.03 3.63 -4.17
C SER A 13 -1.12 4.60 -4.63
N PHE A 14 -0.74 5.86 -4.83
CA PHE A 14 -1.66 6.88 -5.33
C PHE A 14 -2.18 6.55 -6.74
N ALA A 15 -1.33 6.04 -7.62
CA ALA A 15 -1.75 5.59 -8.95
C ALA A 15 -2.78 4.46 -8.87
N LEU A 16 -2.57 3.46 -8.01
CA LEU A 16 -3.52 2.36 -7.82
C LEU A 16 -4.86 2.84 -7.24
N GLU A 17 -4.84 3.77 -6.30
CA GLU A 17 -6.06 4.36 -5.72
C GLU A 17 -6.84 5.16 -6.77
N LEU A 18 -6.15 5.98 -7.57
CA LEU A 18 -6.77 6.71 -8.68
C LEU A 18 -7.36 5.77 -9.73
N LEU A 19 -6.62 4.73 -10.13
CA LEU A 19 -7.07 3.75 -11.11
C LEU A 19 -8.31 3.00 -10.62
N ALA A 20 -8.33 2.57 -9.35
CA ALA A 20 -9.49 1.92 -8.76
C ALA A 20 -10.71 2.85 -8.76
N THR A 21 -10.54 4.09 -8.30
CA THR A 21 -11.62 5.08 -8.23
C THR A 21 -12.18 5.43 -9.62
N LEU A 22 -11.30 5.68 -10.59
CA LEU A 22 -11.69 5.99 -11.96
C LEU A 22 -12.42 4.81 -12.60
N SER A 23 -11.94 3.58 -12.38
CA SER A 23 -12.56 2.38 -12.95
C SER A 23 -13.98 2.17 -12.41
N VAL A 24 -14.19 2.33 -11.10
CA VAL A 24 -15.54 2.27 -10.49
C VAL A 24 -16.45 3.34 -11.07
N ALA A 25 -15.95 4.57 -11.25
CA ALA A 25 -16.73 5.66 -11.84
C ALA A 25 -17.15 5.35 -13.28
N LEU A 26 -16.24 4.82 -14.11
CA LEU A 26 -16.54 4.44 -15.49
C LEU A 26 -17.58 3.31 -15.58
N VAL A 27 -17.51 2.33 -14.68
CA VAL A 27 -18.52 1.28 -14.57
C VAL A 27 -19.88 1.89 -14.23
N ALA A 28 -19.93 2.78 -13.23
CA ALA A 28 -21.18 3.43 -12.82
C ALA A 28 -21.81 4.28 -13.94
N VAL A 29 -20.99 5.05 -14.67
CA VAL A 29 -21.46 5.85 -15.82
C VAL A 29 -22.01 4.94 -16.93
N THR A 30 -21.33 3.83 -17.22
CA THR A 30 -21.76 2.88 -18.25
C THR A 30 -23.11 2.25 -17.89
N ILE A 31 -23.29 1.84 -16.64
CA ILE A 31 -24.57 1.31 -16.13
C ILE A 31 -25.67 2.38 -16.23
N GLY A 32 -25.39 3.60 -15.78
CA GLY A 32 -26.35 4.71 -15.87
C GLY A 32 -26.81 4.98 -17.31
N MET A 33 -25.88 4.96 -18.27
CA MET A 33 -26.21 5.09 -19.69
C MET A 33 -27.09 3.93 -20.18
N ARG A 34 -26.76 2.68 -19.84
CA ARG A 34 -27.57 1.52 -20.25
C ARG A 34 -28.97 1.52 -19.66
N LEU A 35 -29.13 1.99 -18.43
CA LEU A 35 -30.45 2.15 -17.78
C LEU A 35 -31.30 3.21 -18.49
N VAL A 36 -30.71 4.35 -18.87
CA VAL A 36 -31.41 5.43 -19.59
C VAL A 36 -31.90 4.98 -20.97
N HIS A 37 -31.13 4.13 -21.66
CA HIS A 37 -31.50 3.60 -22.98
C HIS A 37 -32.44 2.39 -22.90
N GLY A 38 -32.69 1.84 -21.71
CA GLY A 38 -33.51 0.64 -21.53
C GLY A 38 -32.81 -0.68 -21.90
N ASP A 39 -31.48 -0.66 -22.07
CA ASP A 39 -30.66 -1.84 -22.44
C ASP A 39 -30.26 -2.69 -21.22
N MET A 40 -30.77 -2.35 -20.03
CA MET A 40 -30.47 -2.99 -18.75
C MET A 40 -31.61 -2.75 -17.76
N GLU A 41 -31.91 -3.75 -16.94
CA GLU A 41 -32.83 -3.59 -15.81
C GLU A 41 -32.15 -2.95 -14.60
N LEU A 42 -32.90 -2.16 -13.83
CA LEU A 42 -32.40 -1.50 -12.62
C LEU A 42 -31.81 -2.50 -11.61
N TYR A 43 -32.42 -3.68 -11.49
CA TYR A 43 -31.95 -4.71 -10.56
C TYR A 43 -30.53 -5.15 -10.90
N ASP A 44 -30.27 -5.52 -12.15
CA ASP A 44 -28.95 -5.93 -12.61
C ASP A 44 -27.93 -4.79 -12.46
N GLY A 45 -28.33 -3.57 -12.82
CA GLY A 45 -27.50 -2.38 -12.64
C GLY A 45 -27.12 -2.14 -11.17
N LEU A 46 -28.08 -2.27 -10.26
CA LEU A 46 -27.85 -2.09 -8.82
C LEU A 46 -26.91 -3.17 -8.26
N VAL A 47 -27.09 -4.43 -8.67
CA VAL A 47 -26.21 -5.54 -8.27
C VAL A 47 -24.78 -5.24 -8.69
N VAL A 48 -24.56 -4.82 -9.94
CA VAL A 48 -23.21 -4.49 -10.41
C VAL A 48 -22.65 -3.25 -9.70
N LEU A 49 -23.45 -2.22 -9.45
CA LEU A 49 -23.01 -1.01 -8.73
C LEU A 49 -22.55 -1.31 -7.30
N VAL A 50 -23.19 -2.26 -6.62
CA VAL A 50 -22.80 -2.68 -5.26
C VAL A 50 -21.55 -3.57 -5.30
N LEU A 51 -21.43 -4.45 -6.30
CA LEU A 51 -20.28 -5.37 -6.42
C LEU A 51 -19.03 -4.73 -7.01
N ALA A 52 -19.15 -3.68 -7.84
CA ALA A 52 -18.01 -3.04 -8.48
C ALA A 52 -16.96 -2.53 -7.46
N PRO A 53 -17.32 -1.78 -6.40
CA PRO A 53 -16.37 -1.37 -5.37
C PRO A 53 -15.60 -2.54 -4.75
N GLU A 54 -16.27 -3.66 -4.47
CA GLU A 54 -15.66 -4.86 -3.91
C GLU A 54 -14.67 -5.52 -4.87
N ALA A 55 -14.98 -5.52 -6.18
CA ALA A 55 -14.09 -6.05 -7.21
C ALA A 55 -12.79 -5.22 -7.33
N TYR A 56 -12.83 -3.92 -7.05
CA TYR A 56 -11.65 -3.04 -7.08
C TYR A 56 -10.95 -2.89 -5.71
N LEU A 57 -11.49 -3.48 -4.64
CA LEU A 57 -10.91 -3.40 -3.31
C LEU A 57 -9.47 -3.97 -3.22
N PRO A 58 -9.12 -5.11 -3.85
CA PRO A 58 -7.76 -5.64 -3.78
C PRO A 58 -6.72 -4.69 -4.37
N LEU A 59 -7.05 -3.97 -5.45
CA LEU A 59 -6.15 -2.98 -6.06
C LEU A 59 -5.83 -1.84 -5.09
N ARG A 60 -6.83 -1.37 -4.35
CA ARG A 60 -6.67 -0.34 -3.31
C ARG A 60 -5.84 -0.84 -2.14
N GLN A 61 -6.08 -2.09 -1.71
CA GLN A 61 -5.31 -2.74 -0.64
C GLN A 61 -3.83 -2.89 -1.00
N VAL A 62 -3.52 -3.26 -2.24
CA VAL A 62 -2.14 -3.34 -2.75
C VAL A 62 -1.45 -1.98 -2.63
N GLY A 63 -2.12 -0.88 -2.99
CA GLY A 63 -1.60 0.48 -2.79
C GLY A 63 -1.25 0.77 -1.32
N ALA A 64 -2.15 0.46 -0.39
CA ALA A 64 -1.91 0.62 1.03
C ALA A 64 -0.74 -0.25 1.55
N GLN A 65 -0.62 -1.49 1.07
CA GLN A 65 0.47 -2.39 1.49
C GLN A 65 1.84 -1.98 0.94
N TYR A 66 1.92 -1.32 -0.22
CA TYR A 66 3.18 -0.77 -0.72
C TYR A 66 3.80 0.26 0.24
N HIS A 67 2.98 1.04 0.95
CA HIS A 67 3.47 1.94 2.00
C HIS A 67 4.07 1.18 3.19
N ALA A 68 3.35 0.17 3.69
CA ALA A 68 3.80 -0.65 4.81
C ALA A 68 5.10 -1.40 4.47
N ALA A 69 5.22 -1.94 3.26
CA ALA A 69 6.43 -2.60 2.79
C ALA A 69 7.62 -1.63 2.67
N ALA A 70 7.39 -0.41 2.19
CA ALA A 70 8.43 0.62 2.07
C ALA A 70 8.94 1.10 3.44
N GLU A 71 8.05 1.29 4.41
CA GLU A 71 8.42 1.61 5.79
C GLU A 71 9.20 0.46 6.45
N GLY A 72 8.76 -0.78 6.26
CA GLY A 72 9.45 -1.96 6.78
C GLY A 72 10.87 -2.12 6.21
N LEU A 73 11.06 -1.87 4.91
CA LEU A 73 12.39 -1.94 4.28
C LEU A 73 13.34 -0.87 4.84
N ALA A 74 12.86 0.36 5.03
CA ALA A 74 13.66 1.44 5.62
C ALA A 74 14.07 1.11 7.07
N ALA A 75 13.15 0.57 7.88
CA ALA A 75 13.47 0.13 9.24
C ALA A 75 14.47 -1.03 9.27
N ALA A 76 14.39 -1.96 8.31
CA ALA A 76 15.35 -3.05 8.19
C ALA A 76 16.76 -2.53 7.85
N GLU A 77 16.89 -1.58 6.92
CA GLU A 77 18.17 -0.91 6.62
C GLU A 77 18.78 -0.27 7.86
N ASP A 78 17.98 0.43 8.67
CA ASP A 78 18.45 1.04 9.92
C ASP A 78 18.95 -0.02 10.92
N ILE A 79 18.26 -1.16 11.06
CA ILE A 79 18.69 -2.28 11.93
C ILE A 79 20.01 -2.88 11.44
N PHE A 80 20.13 -3.17 10.14
CA PHE A 80 21.38 -3.70 9.58
C PHE A 80 22.55 -2.74 9.78
N SER A 81 22.31 -1.43 9.66
CA SER A 81 23.35 -0.41 9.92
C SER A 81 23.90 -0.42 11.36
N VAL A 82 23.14 -0.92 12.32
CA VAL A 82 23.56 -1.09 13.71
C VAL A 82 24.27 -2.43 13.90
N LEU A 83 23.71 -3.50 13.34
CA LEU A 83 24.27 -4.86 13.44
C LEU A 83 25.64 -4.99 12.75
N GLU A 84 25.86 -4.26 11.67
CA GLU A 84 27.14 -4.26 10.93
C GLU A 84 28.21 -3.36 11.57
N ARG A 85 27.91 -2.63 12.65
CA ARG A 85 28.93 -1.85 13.35
C ARG A 85 29.98 -2.78 13.95
N PRO A 86 31.28 -2.49 13.77
CA PRO A 86 32.34 -3.24 14.42
C PRO A 86 32.12 -3.27 15.93
N LEU A 87 32.20 -4.46 16.52
CA LEU A 87 32.11 -4.61 17.97
C LEU A 87 33.20 -3.78 18.65
N PRO A 88 32.90 -3.10 19.77
CA PRO A 88 33.92 -2.40 20.55
C PRO A 88 35.02 -3.38 20.96
N ALA A 89 36.26 -2.90 20.99
CA ALA A 89 37.37 -3.70 21.49
C ALA A 89 37.06 -4.20 22.92
N SER A 90 37.28 -5.49 23.16
CA SER A 90 37.03 -6.11 24.46
C SER A 90 37.83 -5.37 25.55
N GLY A 91 37.14 -4.93 26.60
CA GLY A 91 37.78 -4.28 27.74
C GLY A 91 38.71 -5.26 28.46
N THR A 92 39.95 -4.85 28.71
CA THR A 92 40.95 -5.64 29.46
C THR A 92 40.85 -5.46 30.98
N GLY A 93 39.88 -4.68 31.45
CA GLY A 93 39.65 -4.41 32.88
C GLY A 93 39.04 -5.61 33.59
N ARG A 94 39.60 -5.98 34.76
CA ARG A 94 39.02 -7.00 35.64
C ARG A 94 37.66 -6.50 36.16
N VAL A 95 36.58 -7.24 35.88
CA VAL A 95 35.25 -6.93 36.41
C VAL A 95 35.30 -7.04 37.94
N PRO A 96 34.88 -6.00 38.70
CA PRO A 96 34.82 -6.08 40.16
C PRO A 96 33.88 -7.21 40.57
N ALA A 97 34.37 -8.14 41.38
CA ALA A 97 33.49 -9.09 42.04
C ALA A 97 32.71 -8.32 43.10
N GLU A 98 31.40 -8.17 42.90
CA GLU A 98 30.52 -7.71 43.98
C GLU A 98 30.57 -8.77 45.09
N GLY A 99 30.87 -8.30 46.31
CA GLY A 99 31.04 -9.11 47.51
C GLY A 99 29.73 -9.39 48.23
#